data_AF-A0A6M2DEQ5-F1
#
_entry.id   AF-A0A6M2DEQ5-F1
#
_cell.length_a   1.000
_cell.length_b   1.000
_cell.length_c   1.000
_cell.angle_alpha   90.00
_cell.angle_beta   90.00
_cell.angle_gamma   90.00
#
_symmetry.space_group_name_H-M   'P 1'
#
loop_
_entity.id
_entity.type
_entity.pdbx_description
1 polymer ?
#
loop_
_entity_poly.entity_id
_entity_poly.type
_entity_poly.pdbx_seq_one_letter_code
_entity_poly.pdbx_strand_id
1 'polypeptide(L)'
;LYHTNLIILELNIYIECKSKVEILNETIVICLLYYRSVYPQLKQNTKMSSAKKVEIIPKVMAQEAEEEELVDPQQVLREECSGESHTKALFEKYQTCNDRVNSRTKTEEICAEELMDYMHALDHCVSKTLFSKLK
;
A
#
# COMPACT_ATOMS: atom_id res chain seq x y z
N LEU A 1 -22.04 3.96 20.19
CA LEU A 1 -22.94 5.14 20.27
C LEU A 1 -22.24 6.50 20.07
N TYR A 2 -20.90 6.59 20.11
CA TYR A 2 -20.18 7.84 19.75
C TYR A 2 -19.74 7.94 18.27
N HIS A 3 -19.68 6.81 17.55
CA HIS A 3 -19.24 6.78 16.14
C HIS A 3 -20.35 7.10 15.13
N THR A 4 -21.63 6.96 15.53
CA THR A 4 -22.77 7.30 14.68
C THR A 4 -23.08 8.80 14.68
N ASN A 5 -22.70 9.54 15.74
CA ASN A 5 -22.92 10.98 15.82
C ASN A 5 -21.89 11.80 15.03
N LEU A 6 -20.66 11.29 14.83
CA LEU A 6 -19.63 11.99 14.05
C LEU A 6 -19.90 11.92 12.54
N ILE A 7 -20.42 10.78 12.06
CA ILE A 7 -20.79 10.58 10.65
C ILE A 7 -22.00 11.46 10.28
N ILE A 8 -22.94 11.69 11.19
CA ILE A 8 -24.09 12.57 10.95
C ILE A 8 -23.68 14.05 10.86
N LEU A 9 -22.64 14.49 11.61
CA LEU A 9 -22.09 15.84 11.46
C LEU A 9 -21.32 16.02 10.14
N GLU A 10 -20.57 15.01 9.69
CA GLU A 10 -19.86 15.06 8.40
C GLU A 10 -20.80 15.01 7.18
N LEU A 11 -21.90 14.25 7.26
CA LEU A 11 -22.92 14.24 6.21
C LEU A 11 -23.78 15.52 6.19
N ASN A 12 -24.04 16.14 7.35
CA ASN A 12 -24.78 17.41 7.39
C ASN A 12 -23.99 18.55 6.73
N ILE A 13 -22.66 18.61 6.89
CA ILE A 13 -21.82 19.60 6.18
C ILE A 13 -21.88 19.37 4.66
N TYR A 14 -21.85 18.11 4.21
CA TYR A 14 -21.94 17.76 2.79
C TYR A 14 -23.32 18.10 2.18
N ILE A 15 -24.40 17.90 2.93
CA ILE A 15 -25.78 18.21 2.49
C ILE A 15 -26.05 19.72 2.56
N GLU A 16 -25.56 20.43 3.58
CA GLU A 16 -25.72 21.88 3.73
C GLU A 16 -24.89 22.65 2.68
N CYS A 17 -23.74 22.08 2.27
CA CYS A 17 -23.05 22.51 1.05
C CYS A 17 -23.92 22.28 -0.18
N LYS A 18 -24.56 21.11 -0.35
CA LYS A 18 -25.37 20.80 -1.52
C LYS A 18 -26.59 21.72 -1.69
N SER A 19 -27.21 22.19 -0.60
CA SER A 19 -28.35 23.13 -0.68
C SER A 19 -27.97 24.59 -0.98
N LYS A 20 -26.67 24.92 -1.00
CA LYS A 20 -26.17 26.25 -1.40
C LYS A 20 -25.35 26.21 -2.69
N VAL A 21 -25.39 25.11 -3.44
CA VAL A 21 -24.79 24.97 -4.78
C VAL A 21 -25.75 25.55 -5.82
N GLU A 22 -26.00 26.85 -5.68
CA GLU A 22 -26.32 27.74 -6.79
C GLU A 22 -25.43 28.96 -6.56
N ILE A 23 -24.13 28.85 -6.86
CA ILE A 23 -23.23 29.97 -7.17
C ILE A 23 -21.86 29.40 -7.56
N LEU A 24 -21.59 29.54 -8.87
CA LEU A 24 -20.31 29.76 -9.56
C LEU A 24 -19.16 28.73 -9.42
N ASN A 25 -18.90 28.10 -10.57
CA ASN A 25 -17.87 27.10 -10.87
C ASN A 25 -16.42 27.46 -10.46
N GLU A 26 -16.12 28.72 -10.13
CA GLU A 26 -14.76 29.11 -9.73
C GLU A 26 -14.45 28.78 -8.27
N THR A 27 -15.44 28.82 -7.37
CA THR A 27 -15.21 28.50 -5.95
C THR A 27 -14.93 27.00 -5.74
N ILE A 28 -15.52 26.13 -6.56
CA ILE A 28 -15.27 24.68 -6.53
C ILE A 28 -13.82 24.38 -6.93
N VAL A 29 -13.31 25.05 -7.96
CA VAL A 29 -11.93 24.82 -8.41
C VAL A 29 -10.94 25.29 -7.33
N ILE A 30 -11.17 26.46 -6.73
CA ILE A 30 -10.33 26.95 -5.64
C ILE A 30 -10.39 25.99 -4.43
N CYS A 31 -11.57 25.48 -4.09
CA CYS A 31 -11.74 24.55 -2.97
C CYS A 31 -11.06 23.19 -3.24
N LEU A 32 -11.16 22.64 -4.46
CA LEU A 32 -10.47 21.41 -4.87
C LEU A 32 -8.94 21.59 -4.95
N LEU A 33 -8.46 22.74 -5.43
CA LEU A 33 -7.03 23.06 -5.48
C LEU A 33 -6.46 23.27 -4.07
N TYR A 34 -7.21 23.93 -3.18
CA TYR A 34 -6.84 24.09 -1.77
C TYR A 34 -6.83 22.73 -1.05
N TYR A 35 -7.84 21.88 -1.27
CA TYR A 35 -7.83 20.51 -0.72
C TYR A 35 -6.63 19.69 -1.22
N ARG A 36 -6.27 19.84 -2.51
CA ARG A 36 -5.14 19.11 -3.12
C ARG A 36 -3.78 19.63 -2.67
N SER A 37 -3.65 20.92 -2.34
CA SER A 37 -2.41 21.50 -1.81
C SER A 37 -2.23 21.26 -0.31
N VAL A 38 -3.32 21.29 0.46
CA VAL A 38 -3.30 21.09 1.93
C VAL A 38 -3.21 19.60 2.28
N TYR A 39 -3.75 18.71 1.44
CA TYR A 39 -3.72 17.26 1.67
C TYR A 39 -3.03 16.48 0.55
N PRO A 40 -1.70 16.62 0.35
CA PRO A 40 -0.96 15.81 -0.61
C PRO A 40 -0.91 14.31 -0.23
N GLN A 41 -1.19 13.99 1.04
CA GLN A 41 -1.06 12.64 1.62
C GLN A 41 -2.34 11.80 1.60
N LEU A 42 -3.47 12.31 1.09
CA LEU A 42 -4.70 11.51 0.94
C LEU A 42 -4.64 10.53 -0.25
N LYS A 43 -3.44 10.17 -0.72
CA LYS A 43 -3.28 9.19 -1.81
C LYS A 43 -3.02 7.76 -1.38
N GLN A 44 -2.82 7.47 -0.09
CA GLN A 44 -2.89 6.09 0.40
C GLN A 44 -2.96 6.12 1.92
N ASN A 45 -4.18 6.01 2.43
CA ASN A 45 -4.53 5.25 3.64
C ASN A 45 -6.05 5.04 3.65
N THR A 46 -6.59 4.51 2.56
CA THR A 46 -7.86 3.81 2.64
C THR A 46 -7.59 2.50 3.34
N LYS A 47 -7.92 2.41 4.63
CA LYS A 47 -8.36 1.14 5.20
C LYS A 47 -9.70 0.81 4.54
N MET A 48 -9.59 0.31 3.31
CA MET A 48 -10.73 -0.10 2.52
C MET A 48 -11.02 -1.55 2.90
N SER A 49 -11.97 -1.71 3.81
CA SER A 49 -12.76 -2.93 3.89
C SER A 49 -13.29 -3.22 2.48
N SER A 50 -12.67 -4.19 1.79
CA SER A 50 -13.14 -4.82 0.55
C SER A 50 -13.82 -3.88 -0.45
N ALA A 51 -13.10 -2.88 -0.97
CA ALA A 51 -13.45 -2.39 -2.31
C ALA A 51 -12.84 -3.39 -3.28
N LYS A 52 -13.71 -4.12 -3.97
CA LYS A 52 -13.37 -4.97 -5.10
C LYS A 52 -12.58 -4.14 -6.12
N LYS A 53 -11.26 -4.34 -6.17
CA LYS A 53 -10.39 -3.77 -7.21
C LYS A 53 -10.97 -4.21 -8.55
N VAL A 54 -11.54 -3.30 -9.33
CA VAL A 54 -11.84 -3.58 -10.73
C VAL A 54 -10.51 -3.58 -11.44
N GLU A 55 -9.98 -4.79 -11.61
CA GLU A 55 -8.75 -5.02 -12.33
C GLU A 55 -9.07 -5.02 -13.83
N ILE A 56 -8.82 -3.90 -14.49
CA ILE A 56 -8.72 -3.91 -15.95
C ILE A 56 -7.31 -4.44 -16.26
N ILE A 57 -7.16 -5.76 -16.15
CA ILE A 57 -6.00 -6.44 -16.74
C ILE A 57 -6.25 -6.40 -18.25
N PRO A 58 -5.40 -5.75 -19.07
CA PRO A 58 -5.46 -5.98 -20.51
C PRO A 58 -5.24 -7.49 -20.73
N LYS A 59 -6.29 -8.21 -21.14
CA LYS A 59 -6.22 -9.64 -21.45
C LYS A 59 -5.35 -9.77 -22.70
N VAL A 60 -4.05 -9.96 -22.50
CA VAL A 60 -3.15 -10.43 -23.55
C VAL A 60 -3.65 -11.81 -23.95
N MET A 61 -4.00 -12.00 -25.22
CA MET A 61 -4.41 -13.29 -25.73
C MET A 61 -3.15 -14.17 -25.84
N ALA A 62 -2.78 -14.81 -24.74
CA ALA A 62 -1.82 -15.91 -24.77
C ALA A 62 -2.45 -17.04 -25.60
N GLN A 63 -1.71 -17.53 -26.59
CA GLN A 63 -2.05 -18.77 -27.28
C GLN A 63 -2.13 -19.89 -26.24
N GLU A 64 -3.11 -20.78 -26.38
CA GLU A 64 -3.33 -21.98 -25.54
C GLU A 64 -2.11 -22.92 -25.62
N ALA A 65 -1.02 -22.53 -24.98
CA ALA A 65 0.02 -23.43 -24.54
C ALA A 65 -0.42 -23.88 -23.14
N GLU A 66 -0.66 -25.18 -23.02
CA GLU A 66 -0.65 -26.01 -21.81
C GLU A 66 -0.41 -25.19 -20.52
N GLU A 67 -1.42 -25.11 -19.63
CA GLU A 67 -1.34 -24.45 -18.32
C GLU A 67 -0.31 -25.14 -17.42
N GLU A 68 0.97 -25.06 -17.76
CA GLU A 68 2.06 -25.27 -16.84
C GLU A 68 1.96 -24.16 -15.79
N GLU A 69 1.96 -24.53 -14.51
CA GLU A 69 1.93 -23.61 -13.38
C GLU A 69 3.14 -22.65 -13.50
N LEU A 70 2.91 -21.45 -14.04
CA LEU A 70 3.92 -20.42 -14.21
C LEU A 70 4.35 -19.91 -12.83
N VAL A 71 5.42 -20.49 -12.28
CA VAL A 71 6.04 -20.04 -11.02
C VAL A 71 6.95 -18.85 -11.31
N ASP A 72 6.77 -17.72 -10.60
CA ASP A 72 7.68 -16.58 -10.67
C ASP A 72 9.07 -16.97 -10.12
N PRO A 73 10.12 -16.99 -10.94
CA PRO A 73 11.47 -17.31 -10.49
C PRO A 73 11.96 -16.37 -9.37
N GLN A 74 11.45 -15.14 -9.31
CA GLN A 74 11.79 -14.21 -8.24
C GLN A 74 11.29 -14.69 -6.88
N GLN A 75 10.09 -15.26 -6.81
CA GLN A 75 9.52 -15.71 -5.54
C GLN A 75 10.35 -16.84 -4.95
N VAL A 76 10.68 -17.84 -5.77
CA VAL A 76 11.54 -18.97 -5.37
C VAL A 76 12.88 -18.48 -4.83
N LEU A 77 13.52 -17.56 -5.55
CA LEU A 77 14.81 -17.00 -5.13
C LEU A 77 14.71 -16.15 -3.86
N ARG A 78 13.61 -15.41 -3.64
CA ARG A 78 13.39 -14.67 -2.39
C ARG A 78 13.24 -15.61 -1.20
N GLU A 79 12.56 -16.74 -1.37
CA GLU A 79 12.42 -17.78 -0.33
C GLU A 79 13.79 -18.39 0.00
N GLU A 80 14.59 -18.76 -1.01
CA GLU A 80 15.96 -19.25 -0.81
C GLU A 80 16.85 -18.21 -0.09
N CYS A 81 16.87 -16.97 -0.57
CA CYS A 81 17.66 -15.88 -0.01
C CYS A 81 17.21 -15.45 1.40
N SER A 82 15.95 -15.71 1.77
CA SER A 82 15.44 -15.43 3.12
C SER A 82 16.09 -16.33 4.19
N GLY A 83 16.62 -17.50 3.79
CA GLY A 83 17.30 -18.44 4.66
C GLY A 83 18.74 -18.06 5.02
N GLU A 84 19.34 -17.09 4.34
CA GLU A 84 20.70 -16.63 4.66
C GLU A 84 20.77 -16.03 6.08
N SER A 85 21.84 -16.34 6.83
CA SER A 85 21.96 -15.95 8.24
C SER A 85 21.87 -14.44 8.46
N HIS A 86 22.49 -13.64 7.59
CA HIS A 86 22.47 -12.17 7.65
C HIS A 86 21.05 -11.63 7.38
N THR A 87 20.42 -12.10 6.30
CA THR A 87 19.06 -11.71 5.90
C THR A 87 18.03 -12.09 6.97
N LYS A 88 18.17 -13.27 7.57
CA LYS A 88 17.33 -13.73 8.67
C LYS A 88 17.48 -12.85 9.92
N ALA A 89 18.69 -12.45 10.28
CA ALA A 89 18.92 -11.55 11.42
C ALA A 89 18.27 -10.16 11.21
N LEU A 90 18.29 -9.64 9.99
CA LEU A 90 17.59 -8.41 9.64
C LEU A 90 16.07 -8.57 9.68
N PHE A 91 15.55 -9.71 9.22
CA PHE A 91 14.13 -10.05 9.35
C PHE A 91 13.69 -10.11 10.81
N GLU A 92 14.49 -10.71 11.70
CA GLU A 92 14.21 -10.76 13.14
C GLU A 92 14.15 -9.35 13.78
N LYS A 93 15.03 -8.43 13.35
CA LYS A 93 14.97 -7.02 13.77
C LYS A 93 13.70 -6.32 13.29
N TYR A 94 13.34 -6.52 12.03
CA TYR A 94 12.11 -5.99 11.46
C TYR A 94 10.88 -6.48 12.22
N GLN A 95 10.82 -7.77 12.53
CA GLN A 95 9.72 -8.35 13.32
C GLN A 95 9.69 -7.81 14.75
N THR A 96 10.84 -7.62 15.38
CA THR A 96 10.94 -6.99 16.71
C THR A 96 10.39 -5.56 16.69
N CYS A 97 10.66 -4.79 15.62
CA CYS A 97 10.05 -3.47 15.45
C CYS A 97 8.53 -3.56 15.28
N ASN A 98 8.05 -4.47 14.41
CA ASN A 98 6.62 -4.66 14.19
C ASN A 98 5.87 -4.99 15.50
N ASP A 99 6.43 -5.87 16.33
CA ASP A 99 5.85 -6.22 17.62
C ASP A 99 5.80 -5.02 18.58
N ARG A 100 6.85 -4.19 18.58
CA ARG A 100 6.92 -2.95 19.35
C ARG A 100 5.90 -1.90 18.89
N VAL A 101 5.73 -1.71 17.58
CA VAL A 101 4.74 -0.79 17.01
C VAL A 101 3.32 -1.28 17.27
N ASN A 102 3.06 -2.58 17.08
CA ASN A 102 1.73 -3.17 17.27
C ASN A 102 1.30 -3.25 18.74
N SER A 103 2.25 -3.33 19.68
CA SER A 103 1.95 -3.33 21.12
C SER A 103 1.56 -1.95 21.66
N ARG A 104 1.83 -0.86 20.93
CA ARG A 104 1.55 0.52 21.36
C ARG A 104 0.23 1.02 20.78
N THR A 105 -0.61 1.60 21.62
CA THR A 105 -1.89 2.19 21.17
C THR A 105 -1.73 3.54 20.47
N LYS A 106 -0.64 4.27 20.76
CA LYS A 106 -0.28 5.55 20.13
C LYS A 106 1.24 5.64 20.04
N THR A 107 1.78 5.57 18.82
CA THR A 107 3.21 5.72 18.53
C THR A 107 3.37 6.39 17.16
N GLU A 108 4.41 7.21 17.00
CA GLU A 108 4.83 7.78 15.71
C GLU A 108 5.95 6.94 15.06
N GLU A 109 6.38 5.88 15.74
CA GLU A 109 7.40 4.97 15.28
C GLU A 109 6.93 4.17 14.05
N ILE A 110 7.82 4.05 13.05
CA ILE A 110 7.61 3.25 11.83
C ILE A 110 8.80 2.30 11.62
N CYS A 111 8.54 1.08 11.17
CA CYS A 111 9.57 0.06 10.91
C CYS A 111 10.17 0.14 9.50
N ALA A 112 10.22 1.34 8.93
CA ALA A 112 10.64 1.54 7.54
C ALA A 112 12.15 1.30 7.38
N GLU A 113 12.96 1.69 8.36
CA GLU A 113 14.41 1.47 8.35
C GLU A 113 14.73 -0.03 8.32
N GLU A 114 14.19 -0.80 9.27
CA GLU A 114 14.44 -2.25 9.35
C GLU A 114 13.91 -3.01 8.13
N LEU A 115 12.79 -2.55 7.56
CA LEU A 115 12.25 -3.12 6.33
C LEU A 115 13.20 -2.87 5.14
N MET A 116 13.72 -1.64 5.00
CA MET A 116 14.64 -1.30 3.92
C MET A 116 15.95 -2.07 4.03
N ASP A 117 16.47 -2.25 5.25
CA ASP A 117 17.67 -3.07 5.49
C ASP A 117 17.45 -4.53 5.06
N TYR A 118 16.33 -5.13 5.47
CA TYR A 118 15.98 -6.49 5.10
C TYR A 118 15.80 -6.64 3.58
N MET A 119 15.06 -5.72 2.94
CA MET A 119 14.86 -5.71 1.49
C MET A 119 16.17 -5.53 0.73
N HIS A 120 17.05 -4.65 1.20
CA HIS A 120 18.36 -4.44 0.58
C HIS A 120 19.20 -5.73 0.60
N ALA A 121 19.25 -6.43 1.74
CA ALA A 121 19.96 -7.69 1.85
C ALA A 121 19.36 -8.79 0.95
N LEU A 122 18.03 -8.90 0.94
CA LEU A 122 17.32 -9.85 0.06
C LEU A 122 17.61 -9.58 -1.42
N ASP A 123 17.44 -8.34 -1.88
CA ASP A 123 17.63 -7.97 -3.28
C ASP A 123 19.10 -8.12 -3.70
N HIS A 124 20.05 -7.86 -2.79
CA HIS A 124 21.46 -8.13 -3.04
C HIS A 124 21.74 -9.63 -3.27
N CYS A 125 21.04 -10.52 -2.56
CA CYS A 125 21.13 -11.96 -2.81
C CYS A 125 20.45 -12.35 -4.14
N VAL A 126 19.19 -11.94 -4.34
CA VAL A 126 18.37 -12.33 -5.50
C VAL A 126 18.94 -11.83 -6.82
N SER A 127 19.50 -10.61 -6.84
CA SER A 127 20.05 -10.00 -8.06
C SER A 127 21.18 -10.81 -8.71
N LYS A 128 21.86 -11.68 -7.96
CA LYS A 128 22.94 -12.54 -8.47
C LYS A 128 22.45 -13.58 -9.47
N THR A 129 21.21 -14.05 -9.32
CA THR A 129 20.67 -15.19 -10.07
C THR A 129 19.42 -14.85 -10.86
N LEU A 130 18.62 -13.87 -10.42
CA LEU A 130 17.33 -13.53 -11.01
C LEU A 130 17.40 -13.27 -12.51
N PHE A 131 18.33 -12.40 -12.96
CA PHE A 131 18.42 -12.03 -14.37
C PHE A 131 18.86 -13.17 -15.29
N SER A 132 19.44 -14.25 -14.74
CA SER A 132 19.75 -15.46 -15.53
C SER A 132 18.52 -16.34 -15.80
N LYS A 133 17.44 -16.16 -15.02
CA LYS A 133 16.19 -16.91 -15.14
C LYS A 133 15.15 -16.20 -16.00
N LEU A 134 15.34 -14.90 -16.24
CA LEU A 134 14.47 -14.07 -17.06
C LEU A 134 14.94 -14.11 -18.52
N LYS A 135 14.01 -14.25 -19.46
CA LYS A 135 14.26 -14.25 -20.91
C LYS A 135 13.97 -12.87 -21.51
#